data_AF-A0A6L6BP24-F1
#
_entry.id   AF-A0A6L6BP24-F1
#
_cell.length_a   1.000
_cell.length_b   1.000
_cell.length_c   1.000
_cell.angle_alpha   90.00
_cell.angle_beta   90.00
_cell.angle_gamma   90.00
#
_symmetry.space_group_name_H-M   'P 1'
#
loop_
_entity.id
_entity.type
_entity.pdbx_description
1 polymer ?
#
loop_
_entity_poly.entity_id
_entity_poly.type
_entity_poly.pdbx_seq_one_letter_code
_entity_poly.pdbx_strand_id
1 'polypeptide(L)'
;MEITTVSDEVIVLHDGCDVYRYEDLQPETQYTFHGLTVTTLARPDGELLSTFATVNDVHFGEVDCGVLGDNRRGPIQRSRPGDMPYPEIMNRGACAEILATHPAYVIVKGDLTHAGSDIEFDAFRDCYESHFADKLRVIRGNHDAYLGQHLYDEDLWIE
;
A
#
# COMPACT_ATOMS: atom_id res chain seq x y z
N MET A 1 7.97 -16.63 -10.76
CA MET A 1 6.80 -16.97 -9.94
C MET A 1 7.07 -16.74 -8.46
N GLU A 2 6.31 -15.85 -7.85
CA GLU A 2 6.39 -15.47 -6.43
C GLU A 2 4.97 -15.47 -5.84
N ILE A 3 4.80 -16.00 -4.63
CA ILE A 3 3.54 -15.90 -3.89
C ILE A 3 3.55 -14.57 -3.14
N THR A 4 2.61 -13.68 -3.44
CA THR A 4 2.55 -12.33 -2.87
C THR A 4 1.39 -12.14 -1.90
N THR A 5 0.35 -12.98 -2.01
CA THR A 5 -0.84 -12.89 -1.15
C THR A 5 -1.28 -14.28 -0.74
N VAL A 6 -1.52 -14.46 0.55
CA VAL A 6 -2.13 -15.66 1.13
C VAL A 6 -3.15 -15.22 2.16
N SER A 7 -4.40 -15.64 1.98
CA SER A 7 -5.50 -15.47 2.93
C SER A 7 -6.15 -16.82 3.21
N ASP A 8 -7.29 -16.85 3.89
CA ASP A 8 -8.07 -18.07 4.12
C ASP A 8 -8.77 -18.58 2.85
N GLU A 9 -9.05 -17.70 1.88
CA GLU A 9 -9.80 -18.07 0.66
C GLU A 9 -9.16 -17.59 -0.67
N VAL A 10 -8.12 -16.75 -0.61
CA VAL A 10 -7.44 -16.19 -1.79
C VAL A 10 -5.93 -16.44 -1.75
N ILE A 11 -5.37 -16.84 -2.89
CA ILE A 11 -3.93 -16.86 -3.15
C ILE A 11 -3.63 -16.09 -4.44
N VAL A 12 -2.61 -15.23 -4.40
CA VAL A 12 -2.11 -14.49 -5.58
C VAL A 12 -0.64 -14.80 -5.81
N LEU A 13 -0.31 -15.13 -7.06
CA LEU A 13 1.05 -15.32 -7.53
C LEU A 13 1.38 -14.36 -8.66
N HIS A 14 2.63 -13.94 -8.71
CA HIS A 14 3.19 -13.10 -9.76
C HIS A 14 4.28 -13.85 -10.53
N ASP A 15 4.19 -13.88 -11.85
CA ASP A 15 5.27 -14.30 -12.75
C ASP A 15 5.74 -13.13 -13.60
N GLY A 16 6.70 -12.37 -13.08
CA GLY A 16 7.00 -11.06 -13.64
C GLY A 16 5.77 -10.14 -13.54
N CYS A 17 5.20 -9.79 -14.68
CA CYS A 17 3.99 -8.95 -14.75
C CYS A 17 2.68 -9.76 -14.86
N ASP A 18 2.75 -11.08 -15.06
CA ASP A 18 1.57 -11.93 -15.13
C ASP A 18 1.05 -12.23 -13.72
N VAL A 19 -0.25 -12.00 -13.50
CA VAL A 19 -0.91 -12.20 -12.21
C VAL A 19 -1.83 -13.41 -12.26
N TYR A 20 -1.61 -14.36 -11.38
CA TYR A 20 -2.46 -15.54 -11.19
C TYR A 20 -3.18 -15.41 -9.85
N ARG A 21 -4.51 -15.27 -9.91
CA ARG A 21 -5.36 -15.11 -8.73
C ARG A 21 -6.31 -16.29 -8.61
N TYR A 22 -6.29 -16.93 -7.45
CA TYR A 22 -7.18 -18.03 -7.10
C TYR A 22 -8.03 -17.59 -5.91
N GLU A 23 -9.35 -17.69 -6.06
CA GLU A 23 -10.36 -17.29 -5.07
C GLU A 23 -11.20 -18.51 -4.66
N ASP A 24 -12.11 -18.32 -3.70
CA ASP A 24 -13.02 -19.35 -3.17
C ASP A 24 -12.32 -20.63 -2.66
N LEU A 25 -11.07 -20.48 -2.19
CA LEU A 25 -10.29 -21.58 -1.63
C LEU A 25 -10.80 -21.98 -0.25
N GLN A 26 -10.53 -23.22 0.14
CA GLN A 26 -10.84 -23.70 1.48
C GLN A 26 -9.80 -23.18 2.48
N PRO A 27 -10.21 -22.70 3.66
CA PRO A 27 -9.29 -22.36 4.75
C PRO A 27 -8.45 -23.56 5.19
N GLU A 28 -7.28 -23.28 5.78
CA GLU A 28 -6.35 -24.29 6.32
C GLU A 28 -6.02 -25.46 5.37
N THR A 29 -6.05 -25.19 4.06
CA THR A 29 -5.91 -26.22 3.03
C THR A 29 -4.65 -25.98 2.21
N GLN A 30 -3.90 -27.05 1.99
CA GLN A 30 -2.71 -27.00 1.15
C GLN A 30 -3.08 -27.12 -0.33
N TYR A 31 -2.57 -26.20 -1.14
CA TYR A 31 -2.68 -26.18 -2.58
C TYR A 31 -1.30 -26.21 -3.23
N THR A 32 -1.24 -26.69 -4.48
CA THR A 32 -0.06 -26.59 -5.33
C THR A 32 -0.42 -25.87 -6.62
N PHE A 33 0.18 -24.71 -6.85
CA PHE A 33 0.00 -23.91 -8.06
C PHE A 33 1.36 -23.70 -8.71
N HIS A 34 1.47 -24.00 -10.01
CA HIS A 34 2.72 -23.81 -10.76
C HIS A 34 3.98 -24.42 -10.09
N GLY A 35 3.81 -25.53 -9.37
CA GLY A 35 4.89 -26.21 -8.64
C GLY A 35 5.26 -25.60 -7.28
N LEU A 36 4.57 -24.54 -6.85
CA LEU A 36 4.70 -23.94 -5.51
C LEU A 36 3.60 -24.44 -4.59
N THR A 37 3.99 -24.87 -3.39
CA THR A 37 3.06 -25.34 -2.37
C THR A 37 2.81 -24.24 -1.34
N VAL A 38 1.54 -24.00 -1.05
CA VAL A 38 1.08 -22.95 -0.14
C VAL A 38 -0.16 -23.44 0.60
N THR A 39 -0.28 -23.06 1.87
CA THR A 39 -1.43 -23.38 2.71
C THR A 39 -2.19 -22.10 2.99
N THR A 40 -3.50 -22.08 2.72
CA THR A 40 -4.38 -20.97 3.09
C THR A 40 -4.43 -20.79 4.61
N LEU A 41 -4.70 -19.56 5.06
CA LEU A 41 -4.78 -19.25 6.48
C LEU A 41 -6.04 -19.86 7.11
N ALA A 42 -6.07 -19.94 8.44
CA ALA A 42 -7.29 -20.27 9.17
C ALA A 42 -8.29 -19.11 9.06
N ARG A 43 -9.56 -19.44 8.84
CA ARG A 43 -10.64 -18.46 8.91
C ARG A 43 -10.88 -18.12 10.39
N PRO A 44 -10.81 -16.83 10.77
CA PRO A 44 -11.17 -16.43 12.13
C PRO A 44 -12.62 -16.84 12.45
N ASP A 45 -12.85 -17.31 13.67
CA ASP A 45 -14.20 -17.58 14.16
C ASP A 45 -15.01 -16.28 14.27
N GLY A 46 -16.28 -16.33 13.87
CA GLY A 46 -17.22 -15.21 13.97
C GLY A 46 -17.64 -14.64 12.62
N GLU A 47 -18.48 -13.60 12.67
CA GLU A 47 -18.95 -12.88 11.49
C GLU A 47 -18.00 -11.72 11.15
N LEU A 48 -17.78 -11.47 9.86
CA LEU A 48 -17.08 -10.27 9.39
C LEU A 48 -17.90 -9.02 9.74
N LEU A 49 -17.38 -8.21 10.68
CA LEU A 49 -18.07 -6.99 11.12
C LEU A 49 -17.74 -5.77 10.26
N SER A 50 -16.49 -5.66 9.81
CA SER A 50 -16.00 -4.51 9.05
C SER A 50 -14.67 -4.83 8.37
N THR A 51 -14.39 -4.11 7.28
CA THR A 51 -13.10 -4.12 6.59
C THR A 51 -12.53 -2.71 6.66
N PHE A 52 -11.26 -2.59 7.04
CA PHE A 52 -10.49 -1.36 6.90
C PHE A 52 -9.17 -1.68 6.22
N ALA A 53 -8.57 -0.67 5.58
CA ALA A 53 -7.26 -0.78 4.98
C ALA A 53 -6.29 0.20 5.63
N THR A 54 -5.00 -0.12 5.57
CA THR A 54 -3.96 0.81 6.01
C THR A 54 -2.75 0.74 5.11
N VAL A 55 -2.13 1.90 4.91
CA VAL A 55 -0.82 2.09 4.29
C VAL A 55 0.01 3.03 5.16
N ASN A 56 1.30 3.06 4.93
CA ASN A 56 2.24 3.92 5.64
C ASN A 56 3.43 4.23 4.73
N ASP A 57 4.12 5.32 5.03
CA ASP A 57 5.40 5.66 4.38
C ASP A 57 5.23 5.69 2.85
N VAL A 58 4.18 6.37 2.38
CA VAL A 58 3.79 6.41 0.96
C VAL A 58 4.69 7.35 0.14
N HIS A 59 5.39 8.28 0.78
CA HIS A 59 6.52 9.07 0.24
C HIS A 59 6.35 9.62 -1.18
N PHE A 60 5.24 10.32 -1.45
CA PHE A 60 5.07 11.07 -2.70
C PHE A 60 6.23 12.06 -2.90
N GLY A 61 6.81 12.05 -4.09
CA GLY A 61 8.03 12.81 -4.44
C GLY A 61 9.32 12.01 -4.44
N GLU A 62 9.35 10.83 -3.80
CA GLU A 62 10.54 9.97 -3.81
C GLU A 62 10.74 9.30 -5.17
N VAL A 63 12.01 9.19 -5.59
CA VAL A 63 12.39 8.58 -6.88
C VAL A 63 13.31 7.37 -6.74
N ASP A 64 13.93 7.20 -5.57
CA ASP A 64 14.84 6.10 -5.27
C ASP A 64 14.21 5.18 -4.23
N CYS A 65 14.04 3.90 -4.54
CA CYS A 65 13.57 2.91 -3.58
C CYS A 65 14.74 2.11 -2.99
N GLY A 66 14.69 1.82 -1.70
CA GLY A 66 15.69 1.00 -1.00
C GLY A 66 16.92 1.76 -0.51
N VAL A 67 16.82 3.09 -0.39
CA VAL A 67 17.87 3.93 0.20
C VAL A 67 17.87 3.75 1.71
N LEU A 68 19.03 3.39 2.28
CA LEU A 68 19.21 3.24 3.73
C LEU A 68 20.28 4.23 4.21
N GLY A 69 19.87 5.45 4.54
CA GLY A 69 20.77 6.52 4.95
C GLY A 69 21.78 6.87 3.84
N ASP A 70 23.06 6.99 4.20
CA ASP A 70 24.17 7.25 3.26
C ASP A 70 24.70 5.97 2.58
N ASN A 71 24.19 4.80 2.95
CA ASN A 71 24.67 3.51 2.47
C ASN A 71 24.07 3.16 1.11
N ARG A 72 24.84 3.40 0.05
CA ARG A 72 24.46 3.09 -1.35
C ARG A 72 24.68 1.63 -1.76
N ARG A 73 24.91 0.71 -0.81
CA ARG A 73 25.22 -0.71 -1.13
C ARG A 73 23.98 -1.58 -1.33
N GLY A 74 22.81 -1.14 -0.88
CA GLY A 74 21.55 -1.84 -1.18
C GLY A 74 21.21 -1.73 -2.66
N PRO A 75 20.38 -2.62 -3.23
CA PRO A 75 19.83 -2.40 -4.56
C PRO A 75 18.93 -1.15 -4.51
N ILE A 76 19.50 0.01 -4.83
CA ILE A 76 18.73 1.24 -5.02
C ILE A 76 18.06 1.13 -6.38
N GLN A 77 16.74 1.13 -6.38
CA GLN A 77 15.94 1.01 -7.58
C GLN A 77 15.39 2.38 -7.98
N ARG A 78 15.50 2.69 -9.27
CA ARG A 78 14.94 3.90 -9.87
C ARG A 78 14.32 3.53 -11.21
N SER A 79 13.19 4.13 -11.53
CA SER A 79 12.57 4.05 -12.85
C SER A 79 13.49 4.67 -13.92
N ARG A 80 13.29 4.32 -15.19
CA ARG A 80 14.08 4.96 -16.26
C ARG A 80 13.65 6.43 -16.41
N PRO A 81 14.52 7.30 -16.94
CA PRO A 81 14.13 8.68 -17.21
C PRO A 81 12.87 8.76 -18.09
N GLY A 82 11.85 9.46 -17.61
CA GLY A 82 10.54 9.60 -18.28
C GLY A 82 9.48 8.57 -17.88
N ASP A 83 9.87 7.46 -17.23
CA ASP A 83 8.93 6.50 -16.65
C ASP A 83 8.40 7.03 -15.31
N MET A 84 7.22 6.55 -14.92
CA MET A 84 6.65 6.87 -13.61
C MET A 84 7.54 6.33 -12.47
N PRO A 85 7.82 7.12 -11.43
CA PRO A 85 8.58 6.65 -10.27
C PRO A 85 7.94 5.43 -9.61
N TYR A 86 8.75 4.51 -9.08
CA TYR A 86 8.22 3.32 -8.41
C TYR A 86 7.29 3.64 -7.23
N PRO A 87 7.54 4.64 -6.37
CA PRO A 87 6.60 4.99 -5.30
C PRO A 87 5.22 5.40 -5.83
N GLU A 88 5.16 6.12 -6.95
CA GLU A 88 3.90 6.48 -7.62
C GLU A 88 3.16 5.22 -8.16
N ILE A 89 3.89 4.31 -8.79
CA ILE A 89 3.33 3.04 -9.30
C ILE A 89 2.79 2.21 -8.13
N MET A 90 3.56 2.08 -7.04
CA MET A 90 3.19 1.33 -5.85
C MET A 90 1.94 1.91 -5.19
N ASN A 91 1.86 3.23 -5.03
CA ASN A 91 0.71 3.89 -4.43
C ASN A 91 -0.56 3.73 -5.26
N ARG A 92 -0.46 3.82 -6.59
CA ARG A 92 -1.60 3.58 -7.48
C ARG A 92 -2.09 2.14 -7.41
N GLY A 93 -1.15 1.18 -7.34
CA GLY A 93 -1.47 -0.24 -7.12
C GLY A 93 -2.17 -0.47 -5.78
N ALA A 94 -1.60 0.05 -4.69
CA ALA A 94 -2.19 -0.03 -3.36
C ALA A 94 -3.59 0.59 -3.31
N CYS A 95 -3.77 1.79 -3.89
CA CYS A 95 -5.08 2.44 -3.97
C CYS A 95 -6.11 1.59 -4.73
N ALA A 96 -5.72 0.99 -5.86
CA ALA A 96 -6.60 0.13 -6.64
C ALA A 96 -7.02 -1.15 -5.88
N GLU A 97 -6.08 -1.79 -5.19
CA GLU A 97 -6.36 -2.98 -4.37
C GLU A 97 -7.26 -2.63 -3.18
N ILE A 98 -6.99 -1.53 -2.48
CA ILE A 98 -7.80 -1.05 -1.36
C ILE A 98 -9.24 -0.77 -1.84
N LEU A 99 -9.42 -0.09 -2.98
CA LEU A 99 -10.74 0.16 -3.56
C LEU A 99 -11.52 -1.13 -3.80
N ALA A 100 -10.86 -2.18 -4.29
CA ALA A 100 -11.50 -3.47 -4.55
C ALA A 100 -12.03 -4.14 -3.26
N THR A 101 -11.43 -3.86 -2.10
CA THR A 101 -11.88 -4.41 -0.81
C THR A 101 -13.09 -3.70 -0.19
N HIS A 102 -13.55 -2.58 -0.77
CA HIS A 102 -14.68 -1.78 -0.27
C HIS A 102 -14.61 -1.47 1.24
N PRO A 103 -13.49 -0.91 1.75
CA PRO A 103 -13.31 -0.71 3.17
C PRO A 103 -14.28 0.36 3.71
N ALA A 104 -14.60 0.24 5.00
CA ALA A 104 -15.26 1.28 5.77
C ALA A 104 -14.32 2.49 5.97
N TYR A 105 -13.04 2.24 6.23
CA TYR A 105 -12.02 3.26 6.44
C TYR A 105 -10.69 2.90 5.78
N VAL A 106 -9.95 3.92 5.35
CA VAL A 106 -8.56 3.80 4.87
C VAL A 106 -7.68 4.68 5.75
N ILE A 107 -6.68 4.09 6.41
CA ILE A 107 -5.81 4.78 7.36
C ILE A 107 -4.40 4.89 6.77
N VAL A 108 -3.98 6.12 6.45
CA VAL A 108 -2.63 6.42 5.98
C VAL A 108 -1.80 6.92 7.16
N LYS A 109 -0.78 6.14 7.53
CA LYS A 109 0.00 6.32 8.76
C LYS A 109 1.36 6.95 8.49
N GLY A 110 1.41 8.28 8.40
CA GLY A 110 2.64 9.05 8.36
C GLY A 110 3.41 8.96 7.05
N ASP A 111 4.35 9.90 6.92
CA ASP A 111 5.32 10.03 5.83
C ASP A 111 4.64 9.94 4.46
N LEU A 112 3.67 10.85 4.29
CA LEU A 112 2.91 11.00 3.06
C LEU A 112 3.80 11.46 1.91
N THR A 113 4.73 12.33 2.24
CA THR A 113 5.60 13.03 1.30
C THR A 113 7.05 12.63 1.50
N HIS A 114 7.91 12.95 0.53
CA HIS A 114 9.35 12.79 0.67
C HIS A 114 9.95 13.95 1.50
N ALA A 115 9.49 15.18 1.29
CA ALA A 115 10.01 16.37 2.00
C ALA A 115 8.92 17.35 2.48
N GLY A 116 7.66 17.14 2.09
CA GLY A 116 6.51 17.96 2.46
C GLY A 116 6.18 19.06 1.46
N SER A 117 6.73 19.06 0.25
CA SER A 117 6.40 20.14 -0.71
C SER A 117 4.91 20.12 -1.09
N ASP A 118 4.36 21.28 -1.49
CA ASP A 118 2.96 21.38 -1.90
C ASP A 118 2.61 20.40 -3.04
N ILE A 119 3.55 20.21 -3.98
CA ILE A 119 3.39 19.27 -5.11
C ILE A 119 3.31 17.82 -4.63
N GLU A 120 4.05 17.45 -3.59
CA GLU A 120 4.02 16.10 -3.02
C GLU A 120 2.69 15.84 -2.31
N PHE A 121 2.18 16.84 -1.57
CA PHE A 121 0.86 16.75 -0.97
C PHE A 121 -0.27 16.74 -2.01
N ASP A 122 -0.16 17.51 -3.09
CA ASP A 122 -1.11 17.44 -4.21
C ASP A 122 -1.14 16.04 -4.81
N ALA A 123 0.03 15.43 -5.05
CA ALA A 123 0.12 14.06 -5.57
C ALA A 123 -0.51 13.03 -4.62
N PHE A 124 -0.30 13.18 -3.30
CA PHE A 124 -0.97 12.36 -2.30
C PHE A 124 -2.50 12.50 -2.38
N ARG A 125 -3.02 13.72 -2.44
CA ARG A 125 -4.47 13.98 -2.52
C ARG A 125 -5.07 13.42 -3.80
N ASP A 126 -4.39 13.60 -4.93
CA ASP A 126 -4.81 13.06 -6.22
C ASP A 126 -4.86 11.54 -6.22
N CYS A 127 -3.95 10.87 -5.49
CA CYS A 127 -3.91 9.42 -5.42
C CYS A 127 -4.90 8.84 -4.40
N TYR A 128 -4.98 9.38 -3.19
CA TYR A 128 -5.80 8.78 -2.11
C TYR A 128 -7.09 9.55 -1.83
N GLU A 129 -7.02 10.88 -1.66
CA GLU A 129 -8.18 11.68 -1.25
C GLU A 129 -9.28 11.66 -2.33
N SER A 130 -8.90 11.71 -3.60
CA SER A 130 -9.82 11.62 -4.74
C SER A 130 -10.65 10.32 -4.80
N HIS A 131 -10.14 9.23 -4.23
CA HIS A 131 -10.75 7.90 -4.27
C HIS A 131 -11.50 7.54 -2.98
N PHE A 132 -11.02 8.00 -1.83
CA PHE A 132 -11.54 7.57 -0.53
C PHE A 132 -12.29 8.66 0.23
N ALA A 133 -12.09 9.94 -0.10
CA ALA A 133 -12.81 11.08 0.45
C ALA A 133 -13.07 10.97 1.97
N ASP A 134 -14.33 10.87 2.38
CA ASP A 134 -14.78 10.82 3.77
C ASP A 134 -14.36 9.55 4.54
N LYS A 135 -13.88 8.52 3.84
CA LYS A 135 -13.34 7.28 4.44
C LYS A 135 -11.85 7.37 4.78
N LEU A 136 -11.14 8.36 4.22
CA LEU A 136 -9.71 8.51 4.42
C LEU A 136 -9.41 9.11 5.80
N ARG A 137 -8.48 8.51 6.53
CA ARG A 137 -7.94 9.03 7.79
C ARG A 137 -6.43 9.11 7.63
N VAL A 138 -5.89 10.30 7.87
CA VAL A 138 -4.49 10.61 7.57
C VAL A 138 -3.82 11.09 8.84
N ILE A 139 -2.64 10.53 9.10
CA ILE A 139 -1.77 10.92 10.19
C ILE A 139 -0.48 11.41 9.54
N ARG A 140 0.03 12.59 9.93
CA ARG A 140 1.31 13.09 9.44
C ARG A 140 2.49 12.33 10.05
N GLY A 141 3.56 12.19 9.29
CA GLY A 141 4.88 11.75 9.75
C GLY A 141 5.88 12.90 9.84
N ASN A 142 7.15 12.57 9.99
CA ASN A 142 8.22 13.56 10.06
C ASN A 142 8.60 14.13 8.69
N HIS A 143 8.53 13.34 7.62
CA HIS A 143 8.83 13.84 6.26
C HIS A 143 7.84 14.90 5.80
N ASP A 144 6.61 14.85 6.32
CA ASP A 144 5.53 15.81 6.04
C ASP A 144 5.76 17.18 6.69
N ALA A 145 6.82 17.32 7.50
CA ALA A 145 7.10 18.49 8.33
C ALA A 145 8.40 19.22 7.99
N TYR A 146 9.23 18.69 7.09
CA TYR A 146 10.61 19.16 6.93
C TYR A 146 10.73 20.59 6.41
N LEU A 147 9.69 21.16 5.78
CA LEU A 147 9.67 22.57 5.36
C LEU A 147 8.67 23.41 6.19
N GLY A 148 8.28 22.93 7.38
CA GLY A 148 7.44 23.68 8.32
C GLY A 148 5.95 23.66 7.98
N GLN A 149 5.46 22.62 7.32
CA GLN A 149 4.08 22.46 6.90
C GLN A 149 3.18 22.05 8.08
N HIS A 150 1.93 22.49 8.02
CA HIS A 150 0.87 22.26 9.00
C HIS A 150 -0.32 21.48 8.40
N LEU A 151 -0.06 20.68 7.36
CA LEU A 151 -1.09 19.80 6.79
C LEU A 151 -1.18 18.51 7.63
N TYR A 152 -2.41 18.05 7.86
CA TYR A 152 -2.74 16.83 8.61
C TYR A 152 -2.09 16.77 10.01
N ASP A 153 -1.98 17.90 10.72
CA ASP A 153 -1.40 18.00 12.07
C ASP A 153 -2.41 17.98 13.23
N GLU A 154 -3.66 17.64 12.92
CA GLU A 154 -4.73 17.49 13.88
C GLU A 154 -5.05 16.01 14.14
N ASP A 155 -5.46 15.69 15.37
CA ASP A 155 -5.93 14.35 15.73
C ASP A 155 -7.33 14.11 15.14
N LEU A 156 -7.52 12.94 14.53
CA LEU A 156 -8.81 12.50 13.99
C LEU A 156 -9.37 11.31 14.78
N TRP A 157 -10.61 11.42 15.24
CA TRP A 157 -11.34 10.30 15.83
C TRP A 157 -12.05 9.47 14.76
N ILE A 158 -12.09 8.16 14.97
CA ILE A 158 -12.94 7.23 14.21
C ILE A 158 -14.07 6.84 15.15
N GLU A 159 -15.30 7.25 14.80
CA GLU A 159 -16.54 6.91 15.51
C GLU A 159 -17.24 5.71 14.87
#